data_AF-A0A1D2VSK7-F1
#
_entry.id   AF-A0A1D2VSK7-F1
#
_cell.length_a   1.000
_cell.length_b   1.000
_cell.length_c   1.000
_cell.angle_alpha   90.00
_cell.angle_beta   90.00
_cell.angle_gamma   90.00
#
_symmetry.space_group_name_H-M   'P 1'
#
loop_
_entity.id
_entity.type
_entity.pdbx_description
1 polymer ?
#
loop_
_entity_poly.entity_id
_entity_poly.type
_entity_poly.pdbx_seq_one_letter_code
_entity_poly.pdbx_strand_id
1 'polypeptide(L)'
;MQYNQWMKEVNGDNLVSKLSIPGTHNSAACHNALPSVQCQDKNISDQLNNGVRFLDVRLSRNLSSDITTTITNALPTSLFGNIKIPQNNKQNKNDDLVVIHGKFPVKLGGNVRFDEVLNQTYKFLDSNPSETVILSLKQEGQGEWNNDNDEFPKVIYNRYINKNNGSFKKYWYLNNSIPKLNDCRGKIILLRRFGLRNNEFKQKIGGDNNLGINASFWSYNTIDDNRDKVRVQDFCEIKEVKSIGTKINYIKDHCKRSAEYQRSDSNPPKLFLNFCSASNFFNQDLWPNKINDILVKNNLSESFSKGNGVVILDYVGKNNWKYVKELVNKNF
;
A
#
# COMPACT_ATOMS: atom_id res chain seq x y z
N MET A 1 19.10 -5.95 16.47
CA MET A 1 18.51 -4.86 15.67
C MET A 1 17.10 -4.59 16.17
N GLN A 2 16.72 -3.32 16.33
CA GLN A 2 15.35 -2.95 16.72
C GLN A 2 14.54 -2.62 15.46
N TYR A 3 13.57 -3.48 15.11
CA TYR A 3 12.83 -3.37 13.84
C TYR A 3 11.88 -2.17 13.77
N ASN A 4 11.50 -1.56 14.89
CA ASN A 4 10.73 -0.31 14.90
C ASN A 4 11.56 0.93 14.55
N GLN A 5 12.90 0.84 14.54
CA GLN A 5 13.80 1.95 14.23
C GLN A 5 15.00 1.52 13.35
N TRP A 6 14.80 0.54 12.47
CA TRP A 6 15.90 -0.03 11.70
C TRP A 6 16.54 0.97 10.73
N MET A 7 15.80 1.97 10.23
CA MET A 7 16.36 2.95 9.30
C MET A 7 17.35 3.90 10.01
N LYS A 8 17.40 3.94 11.34
CA LYS A 8 18.42 4.66 12.12
C LYS A 8 19.85 4.25 11.75
N GLU A 9 20.05 2.96 11.48
CA GLU A 9 21.36 2.39 11.17
C GLU A 9 21.76 2.57 9.69
N VAL A 10 20.84 3.05 8.84
CA VAL A 10 21.08 3.27 7.41
C VAL A 10 21.67 4.66 7.20
N ASN A 11 22.74 4.76 6.39
CA ASN A 11 23.29 6.05 5.98
C ASN A 11 22.21 6.94 5.34
N GLY A 12 22.01 8.12 5.92
CA GLY A 12 21.02 9.10 5.50
C GLY A 12 21.17 9.64 4.08
N ASP A 13 22.36 9.55 3.49
CA ASP A 13 22.63 9.95 2.11
C ASP A 13 22.15 8.93 1.06
N ASN A 14 21.81 7.71 1.49
CA ASN A 14 21.26 6.72 0.59
C ASN A 14 19.87 7.15 0.11
N LEU A 15 19.62 7.01 -1.19
CA LEU A 15 18.27 7.10 -1.75
C LEU A 15 17.39 6.01 -1.15
N VAL A 16 16.16 6.36 -0.79
CA VAL A 16 15.18 5.39 -0.25
C VAL A 16 14.95 4.22 -1.21
N SER A 17 15.02 4.47 -2.52
CA SER A 17 14.87 3.42 -3.54
C SER A 17 15.96 2.36 -3.54
N LYS A 18 17.14 2.63 -2.96
CA LYS A 18 18.25 1.68 -2.86
C LYS A 18 18.11 0.71 -1.68
N LEU A 19 17.11 0.91 -0.83
CA LEU A 19 16.83 0.03 0.29
C LEU A 19 15.99 -1.16 -0.14
N SER A 20 16.04 -2.22 0.65
CA SER A 20 15.09 -3.33 0.61
C SER A 20 14.05 -3.10 1.71
N ILE A 21 12.85 -2.69 1.29
CA ILE A 21 11.79 -2.18 2.15
C ILE A 21 10.64 -3.18 2.20
N PRO A 22 10.28 -3.72 3.37
CA PRO A 22 9.05 -4.49 3.53
C PRO A 22 7.84 -3.57 3.40
N GLY A 23 6.90 -3.97 2.54
CA GLY A 23 5.60 -3.33 2.36
C GLY A 23 4.45 -4.29 2.61
N THR A 24 3.26 -3.74 2.82
CA THR A 24 2.02 -4.52 2.98
C THR A 24 0.97 -4.13 1.94
N HIS A 25 0.36 -5.13 1.32
CA HIS A 25 -0.74 -4.95 0.38
C HIS A 25 -2.03 -4.74 1.15
N ASN A 26 -2.85 -3.75 0.73
CA ASN A 26 -4.07 -3.34 1.43
C ASN A 26 -3.87 -3.28 2.95
N SER A 27 -2.95 -2.44 3.40
CA SER A 27 -2.32 -2.54 4.73
C SER A 27 -3.30 -2.52 5.90
N ALA A 28 -4.44 -1.84 5.80
CA ALA A 28 -5.46 -1.78 6.85
C ALA A 28 -6.56 -2.86 6.70
N ALA A 29 -6.45 -3.78 5.75
CA ALA A 29 -7.35 -4.93 5.60
C ALA A 29 -7.00 -6.07 6.56
N CYS A 30 -6.98 -5.74 7.86
CA CYS A 30 -6.65 -6.65 8.95
C CYS A 30 -7.83 -7.00 9.88
N HIS A 31 -9.01 -6.48 9.59
CA HIS A 31 -10.21 -6.72 10.40
C HIS A 31 -10.98 -7.93 9.88
N ASN A 32 -11.98 -8.36 10.66
CA ASN A 32 -12.96 -9.33 10.19
C ASN A 32 -13.67 -8.77 8.96
N ALA A 33 -13.39 -9.37 7.81
CA ALA A 33 -13.91 -9.02 6.50
C ALA A 33 -14.28 -10.31 5.76
N LEU A 34 -14.73 -10.19 4.50
CA LEU A 34 -14.82 -11.37 3.65
C LEU A 34 -13.43 -11.99 3.51
N PRO A 35 -13.30 -13.33 3.52
CA PRO A 35 -11.98 -13.98 3.48
C PRO A 35 -11.11 -13.56 2.28
N SER A 36 -11.73 -13.31 1.12
CA SER A 36 -11.05 -12.82 -0.09
C SER A 36 -10.62 -11.35 -0.01
N VAL A 37 -11.13 -10.58 0.96
CA VAL A 37 -10.86 -9.15 1.18
C VAL A 37 -9.74 -8.95 2.19
N GLN A 38 -9.61 -9.85 3.19
CA GLN A 38 -8.57 -9.73 4.20
C GLN A 38 -7.18 -10.01 3.61
N CYS A 39 -6.28 -9.06 3.76
CA CYS A 39 -4.91 -9.13 3.26
C CYS A 39 -3.87 -9.18 4.39
N GLN A 40 -4.23 -8.75 5.60
CA GLN A 40 -3.32 -8.66 6.73
C GLN A 40 -3.92 -9.30 7.98
N ASP A 41 -3.06 -9.73 8.90
CA ASP A 41 -3.43 -10.27 10.22
C ASP A 41 -3.10 -9.30 11.36
N LYS A 42 -2.49 -8.15 11.04
CA LYS A 42 -1.96 -7.16 11.99
C LYS A 42 -2.35 -5.76 11.60
N ASN A 43 -2.57 -4.89 12.59
CA ASN A 43 -2.90 -3.48 12.35
C ASN A 43 -1.68 -2.68 11.89
N ILE A 44 -1.88 -1.42 11.51
CA ILE A 44 -0.82 -0.53 11.00
C ILE A 44 0.29 -0.34 12.03
N SER A 45 -0.04 -0.13 13.30
CA SER A 45 0.95 0.06 14.36
C SER A 45 1.85 -1.17 14.54
N ASP A 46 1.28 -2.37 14.54
CA ASP A 46 2.02 -3.63 14.62
C ASP A 46 2.95 -3.81 13.42
N GLN A 47 2.46 -3.52 12.21
CA GLN A 47 3.25 -3.59 10.98
C GLN A 47 4.47 -2.68 11.05
N LEU A 48 4.27 -1.41 11.41
CA LEU A 48 5.34 -0.41 11.53
C LEU A 48 6.34 -0.80 12.63
N ASN A 49 5.87 -1.23 13.80
CA ASN A 49 6.74 -1.66 14.91
C ASN A 49 7.59 -2.90 14.59
N ASN A 50 7.21 -3.69 13.58
CA ASN A 50 7.95 -4.89 13.17
C ASN A 50 8.77 -4.73 11.88
N GLY A 51 8.88 -3.51 11.35
CA GLY A 51 9.83 -3.18 10.27
C GLY A 51 9.21 -2.83 8.92
N VAL A 52 7.88 -2.91 8.77
CA VAL A 52 7.19 -2.45 7.55
C VAL A 52 7.37 -0.94 7.39
N ARG A 53 7.72 -0.48 6.20
CA ARG A 53 7.87 0.96 5.87
C ARG A 53 7.18 1.36 4.57
N PHE A 54 6.39 0.47 3.97
CA PHE A 54 5.51 0.79 2.86
C PHE A 54 4.08 0.31 3.16
N LEU A 55 3.10 1.20 3.01
CA LEU A 55 1.70 0.91 3.23
C LEU A 55 0.90 1.15 1.94
N ASP A 56 0.23 0.12 1.41
CA ASP A 56 -0.75 0.26 0.32
C ASP A 56 -2.14 0.52 0.89
N VAL A 57 -2.64 1.75 0.72
CA VAL A 57 -3.94 2.18 1.24
C VAL A 57 -4.85 2.58 0.09
N ARG A 58 -5.99 1.92 0.01
CA ARG A 58 -6.97 2.10 -1.05
C ARG A 58 -8.23 2.72 -0.48
N LEU A 59 -8.68 3.81 -1.09
CA LEU A 59 -9.65 4.71 -0.50
C LEU A 59 -10.85 4.93 -1.42
N SER A 60 -12.02 5.04 -0.81
CA SER A 60 -13.26 5.49 -1.44
C SER A 60 -13.99 6.46 -0.50
N ARG A 61 -15.06 7.08 -1.01
CA ARG A 61 -16.00 7.82 -0.18
C ARG A 61 -16.60 6.93 0.89
N ASN A 62 -16.87 7.50 2.05
CA ASN A 62 -17.73 6.90 3.04
C ASN A 62 -19.19 6.95 2.56
N LEU A 63 -19.59 5.96 1.77
CA LEU A 63 -21.00 5.79 1.42
C LEU A 63 -21.68 5.13 2.63
N SER A 64 -22.47 5.93 3.33
CA SER A 64 -23.21 5.55 4.55
C SER A 64 -24.32 4.51 4.33
N SER A 65 -24.59 4.13 3.09
CA SER A 65 -25.61 3.13 2.73
C SER A 65 -24.96 2.02 1.92
N ASP A 66 -25.21 0.78 2.36
CA ASP A 66 -25.21 -0.44 1.54
C ASP A 66 -23.98 -1.35 1.52
N ILE A 67 -23.37 -1.59 2.68
CA ILE A 67 -22.61 -2.85 2.87
C ILE A 67 -23.51 -4.06 2.55
N THR A 68 -24.80 -3.99 2.92
CA THR A 68 -25.77 -5.06 2.68
C THR A 68 -26.03 -5.29 1.19
N THR A 69 -26.35 -4.25 0.40
CA THR A 69 -26.65 -4.38 -1.04
C THR A 69 -25.43 -4.81 -1.85
N THR A 70 -24.22 -4.31 -1.53
CA THR A 70 -22.99 -4.73 -2.22
C THR A 70 -22.64 -6.19 -1.92
N ILE A 71 -22.85 -6.68 -0.69
CA ILE A 71 -22.57 -8.08 -0.33
C ILE A 71 -23.64 -9.03 -0.91
N THR A 72 -24.93 -8.69 -0.84
CA THR A 72 -26.02 -9.56 -1.32
C THR A 72 -26.05 -9.69 -2.84
N ASN A 73 -25.64 -8.66 -3.58
CA ASN A 73 -25.68 -8.69 -5.06
C ASN A 73 -24.40 -9.24 -5.70
N ALA A 74 -23.28 -9.33 -4.97
CA ALA A 74 -22.00 -9.71 -5.54
C ALA A 74 -21.64 -11.19 -5.40
N LEU A 75 -22.34 -11.97 -4.56
CA LEU A 75 -21.91 -13.31 -4.19
C LEU A 75 -23.07 -14.29 -3.87
N PRO A 76 -22.97 -15.56 -4.30
CA PRO A 76 -23.90 -16.62 -3.89
C PRO A 76 -23.99 -16.79 -2.37
N THR A 77 -25.19 -17.03 -1.84
CA THR A 77 -25.47 -17.25 -0.41
C THR A 77 -24.67 -18.40 0.22
N SER A 78 -24.24 -19.39 -0.58
CA SER A 78 -23.40 -20.51 -0.14
C SER A 78 -22.01 -20.11 0.36
N LEU A 79 -21.51 -18.93 -0.02
CA LEU A 79 -20.17 -18.44 0.35
C LEU A 79 -20.12 -17.69 1.67
N PHE A 80 -21.27 -17.41 2.29
CA PHE A 80 -21.32 -16.57 3.50
C PHE A 80 -21.77 -17.28 4.78
N GLY A 81 -22.53 -18.37 4.70
CA GLY A 81 -23.29 -18.82 5.88
C GLY A 81 -24.18 -17.69 6.45
N ASN A 82 -24.82 -17.92 7.59
CA ASN A 82 -25.76 -16.97 8.19
C ASN A 82 -25.05 -15.76 8.85
N ILE A 83 -24.39 -14.90 8.07
CA ILE A 83 -23.81 -13.64 8.58
C ILE A 83 -24.95 -12.67 8.90
N LYS A 84 -25.17 -12.39 10.18
CA LYS A 84 -26.05 -11.30 10.63
C LYS A 84 -25.33 -9.96 10.43
N ILE A 85 -25.71 -9.20 9.40
CA ILE A 85 -25.19 -7.86 9.14
C ILE A 85 -26.06 -6.83 9.89
N PRO A 86 -25.50 -6.01 10.80
CA PRO A 86 -26.26 -4.94 11.45
C PRO A 86 -26.64 -3.84 10.45
N GLN A 87 -27.92 -3.49 10.38
CA GLN A 87 -28.42 -2.36 9.61
C GLN A 87 -28.11 -1.06 10.35
N ASN A 88 -27.28 -0.19 9.78
CA ASN A 88 -27.08 1.16 10.29
C ASN A 88 -27.62 2.19 9.29
N ASN A 89 -28.85 2.64 9.53
CA ASN A 89 -29.55 3.66 8.74
C ASN A 89 -29.21 5.08 9.23
N LYS A 90 -27.95 5.52 9.10
CA LYS A 90 -27.60 6.94 9.28
C LYS A 90 -26.74 7.44 8.13
N GLN A 91 -27.39 8.12 7.19
CA GLN A 91 -26.73 8.95 6.19
C GLN A 91 -26.10 10.17 6.85
N ASN A 92 -24.84 10.06 7.23
CA ASN A 92 -24.00 11.24 7.41
C ASN A 92 -23.23 11.42 6.10
N LYS A 93 -23.47 12.54 5.40
CA LYS A 93 -22.57 13.08 4.36
C LYS A 93 -21.25 13.50 5.01
N ASN A 94 -20.52 12.54 5.54
CA ASN A 94 -19.18 12.79 6.04
C ASN A 94 -18.26 12.48 4.88
N ASP A 95 -17.68 13.51 4.26
CA ASP A 95 -16.72 13.42 3.14
C ASP A 95 -15.40 12.71 3.53
N ASP A 96 -15.34 12.11 4.71
CA ASP A 96 -14.22 11.29 5.14
C ASP A 96 -14.05 10.10 4.20
N LEU A 97 -12.80 9.81 3.86
CA LEU A 97 -12.41 8.64 3.10
C LEU A 97 -12.32 7.42 4.02
N VAL A 98 -12.75 6.29 3.48
CA VAL A 98 -12.69 4.99 4.14
C VAL A 98 -11.79 4.05 3.36
N VAL A 99 -11.15 3.13 4.07
CA VAL A 99 -10.33 2.09 3.49
C VAL A 99 -11.21 0.97 2.95
N ILE A 100 -10.92 0.55 1.72
CA ILE A 100 -11.67 -0.48 0.98
C ILE A 100 -10.72 -1.42 0.25
N HIS A 101 -11.24 -2.55 -0.24
CA HIS A 101 -10.53 -3.46 -1.13
C HIS A 101 -11.49 -3.86 -2.26
N GLY A 102 -11.15 -3.47 -3.49
CA GLY A 102 -12.02 -3.63 -4.66
C GLY A 102 -13.29 -2.81 -4.49
N LYS A 103 -14.42 -3.49 -4.31
CA LYS A 103 -15.72 -2.87 -4.07
C LYS A 103 -16.18 -3.02 -2.61
N PHE A 104 -15.38 -3.68 -1.77
CA PHE A 104 -15.80 -4.12 -0.45
C PHE A 104 -15.14 -3.30 0.67
N PRO A 105 -15.85 -3.07 1.79
CA PRO A 105 -15.23 -2.53 2.99
C PRO A 105 -14.23 -3.55 3.57
N VAL A 106 -13.17 -3.06 4.20
CA VAL A 106 -12.16 -3.92 4.84
C VAL A 106 -12.54 -4.39 6.25
N LYS A 107 -13.75 -4.06 6.72
CA LYS A 107 -14.26 -4.40 8.05
C LYS A 107 -15.78 -4.62 7.99
N LEU A 108 -16.25 -5.73 8.54
CA LEU A 108 -17.67 -5.99 8.75
C LEU A 108 -18.16 -5.22 9.99
N GLY A 109 -19.37 -4.66 9.90
CA GLY A 109 -20.00 -3.92 11.00
C GLY A 109 -19.47 -2.49 11.21
N GLY A 110 -18.70 -1.93 10.27
CA GLY A 110 -18.29 -0.52 10.29
C GLY A 110 -17.15 -0.23 9.32
N ASN A 111 -16.78 1.04 9.18
CA ASN A 111 -15.73 1.47 8.27
C ASN A 111 -14.40 1.72 9.00
N VAL A 112 -13.29 1.39 8.34
CA VAL A 112 -11.96 1.87 8.73
C VAL A 112 -11.76 3.21 8.04
N ARG A 113 -11.60 4.29 8.81
CA ARG A 113 -11.41 5.63 8.24
C ARG A 113 -9.93 5.89 7.91
N PHE A 114 -9.68 6.75 6.93
CA PHE A 114 -8.31 7.09 6.54
C PHE A 114 -7.53 7.83 7.63
N ASP A 115 -8.19 8.67 8.43
CA ASP A 115 -7.57 9.36 9.58
C ASP A 115 -7.05 8.37 10.63
N GLU A 116 -7.69 7.21 10.81
CA GLU A 116 -7.20 6.16 11.73
C GLU A 116 -5.86 5.58 11.28
N VAL A 117 -5.66 5.40 9.96
CA VAL A 117 -4.39 4.94 9.39
C VAL A 117 -3.31 6.01 9.53
N LEU A 118 -3.64 7.26 9.21
CA LEU A 118 -2.72 8.39 9.34
C LEU A 118 -2.30 8.62 10.79
N ASN A 119 -3.24 8.60 11.73
CA ASN A 119 -2.95 8.81 13.15
C ASN A 119 -2.00 7.74 13.71
N GLN A 120 -2.15 6.49 13.32
CA GLN A 120 -1.20 5.42 13.69
C GLN A 120 0.19 5.68 13.08
N THR A 121 0.23 6.12 11.82
CA THR A 121 1.49 6.41 11.11
C THR A 121 2.22 7.62 11.72
N TYR A 122 1.50 8.69 12.05
CA TYR A 122 2.06 9.88 12.68
C TYR A 122 2.63 9.57 14.07
N LYS A 123 1.86 8.84 14.91
CA LYS A 123 2.35 8.40 16.23
C LYS A 123 3.62 7.57 16.13
N PHE A 124 3.70 6.69 15.13
CA PHE A 124 4.90 5.90 14.88
C PHE A 124 6.09 6.78 14.50
N LEU A 125 5.92 7.74 13.58
CA LEU A 125 6.98 8.65 13.16
C LEU A 125 7.43 9.60 14.27
N ASP A 126 6.50 10.09 15.11
CA ASP A 126 6.82 10.89 16.29
C ASP A 126 7.69 10.09 17.29
N SER A 127 7.38 8.79 17.45
CA SER A 127 8.11 7.90 18.36
C SER A 127 9.43 7.37 17.79
N ASN A 128 9.57 7.38 16.45
CA ASN A 128 10.72 6.84 15.73
C ASN A 128 11.17 7.83 14.64
N PRO A 129 11.73 9.00 15.01
CA PRO A 129 12.02 10.09 14.07
C PRO A 129 13.11 9.75 13.04
N SER A 130 13.86 8.67 13.25
CA SER A 130 14.81 8.14 12.26
C SER A 130 14.12 7.52 11.05
N GLU A 131 12.85 7.14 11.16
CA GLU A 131 12.16 6.35 10.15
C GLU A 131 11.44 7.21 9.13
N THR A 132 11.12 6.62 7.97
CA THR A 132 10.18 7.18 7.00
C THR A 132 9.20 6.11 6.56
N VAL A 133 7.98 6.49 6.20
CA VAL A 133 6.96 5.56 5.68
C VAL A 133 6.58 5.98 4.27
N ILE A 134 6.63 5.06 3.31
CA ILE A 134 6.02 5.27 2.00
C ILE A 134 4.54 4.92 2.12
N LEU A 135 3.66 5.88 1.83
CA LEU A 135 2.21 5.65 1.81
C LEU A 135 1.74 5.71 0.36
N SER A 136 1.41 4.53 -0.18
CA SER A 136 0.77 4.37 -1.48
C SER A 136 -0.72 4.64 -1.34
N LEU A 137 -1.23 5.65 -2.05
CA LEU A 137 -2.65 5.99 -2.06
C LEU A 137 -3.27 5.70 -3.41
N LYS A 138 -4.31 4.88 -3.41
CA LYS A 138 -5.10 4.55 -4.61
C LYS A 138 -6.58 4.87 -4.40
N GLN A 139 -7.19 5.50 -5.41
CA GLN A 139 -8.65 5.61 -5.50
C GLN A 139 -9.22 4.27 -5.98
N GLU A 140 -10.24 3.77 -5.29
CA GLU A 140 -10.89 2.48 -5.56
C GLU A 140 -12.39 2.57 -5.23
N GLY A 141 -13.14 1.46 -5.38
CA GLY A 141 -14.55 1.40 -5.04
C GLY A 141 -15.48 1.81 -6.18
N GLN A 142 -16.76 2.00 -5.84
CA GLN A 142 -17.84 2.33 -6.79
C GLN A 142 -18.31 3.79 -6.68
N GLY A 143 -17.66 4.60 -5.83
CA GLY A 143 -18.04 6.01 -5.71
C GLY A 143 -17.82 6.75 -7.02
N GLU A 144 -18.77 7.58 -7.41
CA GLU A 144 -18.59 8.52 -8.52
C GLU A 144 -17.64 9.65 -8.09
N TRP A 145 -16.72 10.01 -8.97
CA TRP A 145 -15.72 11.05 -8.75
C TRP A 145 -15.60 11.92 -9.99
N ASN A 146 -15.53 13.24 -9.79
CA ASN A 146 -15.17 14.16 -10.86
C ASN A 146 -13.65 14.15 -11.07
N ASN A 147 -13.17 13.11 -11.75
CA ASN A 147 -11.74 12.89 -11.99
C ASN A 147 -11.12 13.97 -12.90
N ASP A 148 -11.90 14.58 -13.80
CA ASP A 148 -11.42 15.66 -14.65
C ASP A 148 -11.12 16.95 -13.87
N ASN A 149 -11.74 17.11 -12.71
CA ASN A 149 -11.49 18.22 -11.79
C ASN A 149 -10.69 17.82 -10.55
N ASP A 150 -9.98 16.69 -10.57
CA ASP A 150 -9.12 16.22 -9.48
C ASP A 150 -9.84 16.15 -8.13
N GLU A 151 -11.09 15.72 -8.09
CA GLU A 151 -11.87 15.72 -6.85
C GLU A 151 -11.21 14.88 -5.74
N PHE A 152 -10.84 13.63 -6.03
CA PHE A 152 -10.14 12.78 -5.06
C PHE A 152 -8.80 13.37 -4.61
N PRO A 153 -7.88 13.80 -5.49
CA PRO A 153 -6.67 14.53 -5.09
C PRO A 153 -6.94 15.76 -4.22
N LYS A 154 -7.98 16.55 -4.54
CA LYS A 154 -8.38 17.72 -3.75
C LYS A 154 -8.85 17.32 -2.35
N VAL A 155 -9.58 16.23 -2.21
CA VAL A 155 -9.96 15.68 -0.89
C VAL A 155 -8.73 15.27 -0.10
N ILE A 156 -7.81 14.49 -0.69
CA ILE A 156 -6.55 14.10 -0.07
C ILE A 156 -5.77 15.31 0.44
N TYR A 157 -5.55 16.30 -0.42
CA TYR A 157 -4.79 17.49 -0.06
C TYR A 157 -5.50 18.34 1.00
N ASN A 158 -6.74 18.76 0.77
CA ASN A 158 -7.40 19.74 1.63
C ASN A 158 -7.74 19.16 3.02
N ARG A 159 -8.18 17.90 3.10
CA ARG A 159 -8.67 17.30 4.36
C ARG A 159 -7.60 16.59 5.18
N TYR A 160 -6.58 16.02 4.54
CA TYR A 160 -5.62 15.15 5.24
C TYR A 160 -4.21 15.76 5.29
N ILE A 161 -3.78 16.45 4.24
CA ILE A 161 -2.42 17.02 4.18
C ILE A 161 -2.41 18.47 4.69
N ASN A 162 -3.28 19.32 4.14
CA ASN A 162 -3.42 20.73 4.50
C ASN A 162 -4.41 20.97 5.65
N LYS A 163 -4.77 19.92 6.39
CA LYS A 163 -5.67 19.98 7.54
C LYS A 163 -5.16 20.98 8.58
N ASN A 164 -6.09 21.69 9.24
CA ASN A 164 -5.79 22.69 10.27
C ASN A 164 -4.74 23.70 9.80
N ASN A 165 -5.03 24.37 8.68
CA ASN A 165 -4.15 25.35 8.04
C ASN A 165 -2.72 24.84 7.78
N GLY A 166 -2.59 23.56 7.42
CA GLY A 166 -1.31 22.96 7.06
C GLY A 166 -0.51 22.38 8.22
N SER A 167 -1.07 22.27 9.42
CA SER A 167 -0.37 21.70 10.60
C SER A 167 0.18 20.30 10.37
N PHE A 168 -0.44 19.53 9.47
CA PHE A 168 -0.02 18.17 9.13
C PHE A 168 0.99 18.09 7.99
N LYS A 169 1.25 19.18 7.24
CA LYS A 169 2.21 19.20 6.12
C LYS A 169 3.61 18.75 6.53
N LYS A 170 4.03 19.00 7.77
CA LYS A 170 5.33 18.58 8.32
C LYS A 170 5.58 17.07 8.22
N TYR A 171 4.51 16.26 8.26
CA TYR A 171 4.58 14.81 8.17
C TYR A 171 4.70 14.31 6.73
N TRP A 172 4.76 15.16 5.71
CA TRP A 172 4.72 14.72 4.32
C TRP A 172 5.93 15.18 3.53
N TYR A 173 6.54 14.24 2.81
CA TYR A 173 7.38 14.51 1.67
C TYR A 173 6.51 14.43 0.41
N LEU A 174 6.29 15.57 -0.24
CA LEU A 174 5.36 15.71 -1.37
C LEU A 174 6.05 15.98 -2.71
N ASN A 175 7.39 16.00 -2.76
CA ASN A 175 8.08 16.19 -4.03
C ASN A 175 7.94 14.94 -4.91
N ASN A 176 7.78 15.15 -6.22
CA ASN A 176 7.76 14.11 -7.24
C ASN A 176 9.18 13.66 -7.62
N SER A 177 10.00 13.36 -6.61
CA SER A 177 11.37 12.86 -6.74
C SER A 177 11.60 11.76 -5.72
N ILE A 178 12.56 10.87 -5.97
CA ILE A 178 12.95 9.86 -4.99
C ILE A 178 13.90 10.53 -3.99
N PRO A 179 13.55 10.61 -2.70
CA PRO A 179 14.37 11.30 -1.71
C PRO A 179 15.58 10.48 -1.27
N LYS A 180 16.60 11.18 -0.77
CA LYS A 180 17.54 10.60 0.19
C LYS A 180 16.83 10.37 1.51
N LEU A 181 17.30 9.39 2.28
CA LEU A 181 16.66 9.04 3.55
C LEU A 181 16.61 10.24 4.52
N ASN A 182 17.67 11.05 4.61
CA ASN A 182 17.69 12.25 5.47
C ASN A 182 16.62 13.30 5.11
N ASP A 183 16.22 13.39 3.84
CA ASP A 183 15.20 14.36 3.41
C ASP A 183 13.80 13.98 3.92
N CYS A 184 13.58 12.69 4.20
CA CYS A 184 12.28 12.12 4.52
C CYS A 184 12.18 11.45 5.89
N ARG A 185 13.24 11.44 6.72
CA ARG A 185 13.13 11.01 8.13
C ARG A 185 12.05 11.82 8.86
N GLY A 186 11.23 11.14 9.66
CA GLY A 186 10.06 11.68 10.34
C GLY A 186 8.87 11.99 9.42
N LYS A 187 8.93 11.62 8.12
CA LYS A 187 7.90 11.96 7.13
C LYS A 187 7.35 10.73 6.42
N ILE A 188 6.14 10.91 5.90
CA ILE A 188 5.47 10.05 4.94
C ILE A 188 5.87 10.49 3.53
N ILE A 189 6.45 9.60 2.74
CA ILE A 189 6.63 9.78 1.31
C ILE A 189 5.31 9.39 0.64
N LEU A 190 4.62 10.36 0.03
CA LEU A 190 3.39 10.06 -0.71
C LEU A 190 3.75 9.42 -2.05
N LEU A 191 3.27 8.20 -2.29
CA LEU A 191 3.24 7.56 -3.61
C LEU A 191 1.80 7.62 -4.14
N ARG A 192 1.54 8.46 -5.14
CA ARG A 192 0.18 8.68 -5.65
C ARG A 192 -0.14 7.74 -6.81
N ARG A 193 -1.12 6.86 -6.62
CA ARG A 193 -1.74 6.02 -7.67
C ARG A 193 -3.02 6.69 -8.21
N PHE A 194 -2.99 8.02 -8.32
CA PHE A 194 -4.03 8.87 -8.89
C PHE A 194 -3.39 10.05 -9.64
N GLY A 195 -4.08 10.54 -10.68
CA GLY A 195 -3.59 11.59 -11.55
C GLY A 195 -3.84 13.01 -11.02
N LEU A 196 -3.22 13.99 -11.68
CA LEU A 196 -3.47 15.41 -11.50
C LEU A 196 -3.68 16.04 -12.88
N ARG A 197 -4.89 16.52 -13.15
CA ARG A 197 -5.31 17.08 -14.45
C ARG A 197 -5.55 18.59 -14.37
N ASN A 198 -6.11 19.07 -13.26
CA ASN A 198 -6.59 20.44 -13.12
C ASN A 198 -5.43 21.42 -12.87
N ASN A 199 -5.15 22.30 -13.84
CA ASN A 199 -4.02 23.23 -13.78
C ASN A 199 -4.07 24.21 -12.60
N GLU A 200 -5.25 24.72 -12.24
CA GLU A 200 -5.43 25.61 -11.10
C GLU A 200 -5.07 24.89 -9.78
N PHE A 201 -5.54 23.65 -9.63
CA PHE A 201 -5.21 22.84 -8.46
C PHE A 201 -3.72 22.54 -8.39
N LYS A 202 -3.08 22.17 -9.51
CA LYS A 202 -1.62 21.98 -9.58
C LYS A 202 -0.86 23.23 -9.16
N GLN A 203 -1.26 24.41 -9.64
CA GLN A 203 -0.65 25.68 -9.19
C GLN A 203 -0.83 25.90 -7.69
N LYS A 204 -2.03 25.67 -7.14
CA LYS A 204 -2.33 25.80 -5.70
C LYS A 204 -1.43 24.93 -4.81
N ILE A 205 -1.07 23.72 -5.27
CA ILE A 205 -0.25 22.79 -4.50
C ILE A 205 1.26 22.95 -4.76
N GLY A 206 1.69 23.91 -5.57
CA GLY A 206 3.10 24.16 -5.86
C GLY A 206 3.64 23.52 -7.14
N GLY A 207 2.77 23.24 -8.12
CA GLY A 207 3.11 22.81 -9.48
C GLY A 207 3.04 21.29 -9.72
N ASP A 208 3.43 20.88 -10.93
CA ASP A 208 3.35 19.48 -11.42
C ASP A 208 4.24 18.51 -10.64
N ASN A 209 5.26 19.02 -9.94
CA ASN A 209 6.22 18.24 -9.17
C ASN A 209 5.85 18.07 -7.70
N ASN A 210 4.61 18.40 -7.32
CA ASN A 210 4.12 18.26 -5.95
C ASN A 210 3.08 17.12 -5.81
N LEU A 211 2.61 16.90 -4.58
CA LEU A 211 1.68 15.85 -4.17
C LEU A 211 2.19 14.41 -4.38
N GLY A 212 3.49 14.22 -4.19
CA GLY A 212 4.14 12.92 -4.09
C GLY A 212 4.64 12.34 -5.41
N ILE A 213 5.30 11.19 -5.29
CA ILE A 213 5.86 10.43 -6.39
C ILE A 213 4.72 9.91 -7.26
N ASN A 214 4.76 10.23 -8.56
CA ASN A 214 3.75 9.80 -9.52
C ASN A 214 3.84 8.31 -9.83
N ALA A 215 2.75 7.57 -9.57
CA ALA A 215 2.56 6.18 -10.00
C ALA A 215 1.13 5.95 -10.55
N SER A 216 0.49 7.00 -11.09
CA SER A 216 -0.92 6.96 -11.54
C SER A 216 -1.15 6.22 -12.84
N PHE A 217 -0.07 5.78 -13.51
CA PHE A 217 -0.09 5.27 -14.87
C PHE A 217 -0.25 3.75 -14.95
N TRP A 218 0.05 3.05 -13.85
CA TRP A 218 0.28 1.62 -13.73
C TRP A 218 -0.85 0.75 -14.31
N SER A 219 -0.49 -0.14 -15.22
CA SER A 219 -1.40 -1.09 -15.88
C SER A 219 -1.88 -2.19 -14.94
N TYR A 220 -3.16 -2.55 -15.04
CA TYR A 220 -3.73 -3.66 -14.27
C TYR A 220 -3.04 -4.99 -14.62
N ASN A 221 -2.79 -5.83 -13.60
CA ASN A 221 -2.23 -7.17 -13.72
C ASN A 221 -0.89 -7.25 -14.50
N THR A 222 0.01 -6.29 -14.29
CA THR A 222 1.27 -6.16 -15.05
C THR A 222 2.40 -7.02 -14.50
N ILE A 223 3.22 -7.60 -15.38
CA ILE A 223 4.42 -8.37 -15.01
C ILE A 223 5.68 -7.49 -14.92
N ASP A 224 5.70 -6.37 -15.64
CA ASP A 224 6.80 -5.40 -15.65
C ASP A 224 6.36 -4.08 -16.28
N ASP A 225 5.99 -3.12 -15.44
CA ASP A 225 5.58 -1.79 -15.85
C ASP A 225 6.67 -0.79 -15.50
N ASN A 226 7.39 -0.27 -16.49
CA ASN A 226 8.56 0.59 -16.27
C ASN A 226 8.32 1.99 -16.85
N ARG A 227 7.97 2.96 -15.99
CA ARG A 227 7.70 4.33 -16.41
C ARG A 227 8.22 5.34 -15.41
N ASP A 228 8.89 6.38 -15.91
CA ASP A 228 9.47 7.45 -15.08
C ASP A 228 10.32 6.86 -13.92
N LYS A 229 10.05 7.28 -12.68
CA LYS A 229 10.76 6.89 -11.47
C LYS A 229 10.27 5.58 -10.86
N VAL A 230 9.26 4.91 -11.43
CA VAL A 230 8.64 3.72 -10.81
C VAL A 230 8.67 2.54 -11.77
N ARG A 231 9.03 1.36 -11.25
CA ARG A 231 8.94 0.10 -11.99
C ARG A 231 8.22 -0.95 -11.16
N VAL A 232 7.23 -1.62 -11.75
CA VAL A 232 6.28 -2.42 -10.98
C VAL A 232 6.09 -3.82 -11.55
N GLN A 233 6.06 -4.80 -10.66
CA GLN A 233 5.46 -6.11 -10.90
C GLN A 233 4.21 -6.23 -10.02
N ASP A 234 3.06 -6.44 -10.64
CA ASP A 234 1.75 -6.61 -10.00
C ASP A 234 0.86 -7.59 -10.77
N PHE A 235 1.41 -8.79 -10.99
CA PHE A 235 0.65 -9.92 -11.51
C PHE A 235 -0.27 -10.44 -10.40
N CYS A 236 -1.41 -9.80 -10.20
CA CYS A 236 -2.29 -9.99 -9.05
C CYS A 236 -3.46 -10.95 -9.32
N GLU A 237 -3.80 -11.21 -10.58
CA GLU A 237 -4.94 -12.06 -10.94
C GLU A 237 -4.47 -13.45 -11.38
N ILE A 238 -4.74 -14.43 -10.52
CA ILE A 238 -4.37 -15.83 -10.76
C ILE A 238 -5.65 -16.63 -11.00
N LYS A 239 -5.73 -17.35 -12.12
CA LYS A 239 -6.92 -18.16 -12.45
C LYS A 239 -6.88 -19.56 -11.86
N GLU A 240 -5.68 -20.13 -11.75
CA GLU A 240 -5.48 -21.54 -11.37
C GLU A 240 -4.27 -21.68 -10.44
N VAL A 241 -4.29 -22.66 -9.54
CA VAL A 241 -3.20 -22.94 -8.57
C VAL A 241 -1.84 -23.14 -9.25
N LYS A 242 -1.82 -23.76 -10.43
CA LYS A 242 -0.59 -23.96 -11.22
C LYS A 242 0.11 -22.64 -11.61
N SER A 243 -0.64 -21.53 -11.69
CA SER A 243 -0.11 -20.21 -12.06
C SER A 243 0.62 -19.50 -10.90
N ILE A 244 0.57 -20.06 -9.68
CA ILE A 244 1.32 -19.53 -8.54
C ILE A 244 2.84 -19.68 -8.76
N GLY A 245 3.29 -20.74 -9.43
CA GLY A 245 4.70 -20.88 -9.83
C GLY A 245 5.15 -19.72 -10.73
N THR A 246 4.31 -19.34 -11.69
CA THR A 246 4.55 -18.18 -12.55
C THR A 246 4.65 -16.89 -11.75
N LYS A 247 3.74 -16.67 -10.79
CA LYS A 247 3.81 -15.52 -9.87
C LYS A 247 5.11 -15.49 -9.09
N ILE A 248 5.54 -16.62 -8.53
CA ILE A 248 6.82 -16.74 -7.82
C ILE A 248 7.97 -16.32 -8.73
N ASN A 249 8.03 -16.83 -9.96
CA ASN A 249 9.08 -16.46 -10.92
C ASN A 249 9.10 -14.95 -11.19
N TYR A 250 7.95 -14.32 -11.41
CA TYR A 250 7.89 -12.86 -11.59
C TYR A 250 8.37 -12.08 -10.37
N ILE A 251 8.07 -12.54 -9.15
CA ILE A 251 8.60 -11.93 -7.93
C ILE A 251 10.13 -12.05 -7.90
N LYS A 252 10.67 -13.25 -8.17
CA LYS A 252 12.13 -13.51 -8.18
C LYS A 252 12.85 -12.68 -9.23
N ASP A 253 12.31 -12.64 -10.45
CA ASP A 253 12.85 -11.86 -11.56
C ASP A 253 12.87 -10.36 -11.23
N HIS A 254 11.83 -9.85 -10.57
CA HIS A 254 11.77 -8.44 -10.18
C HIS A 254 12.73 -8.12 -9.02
N CYS A 255 12.97 -9.03 -8.08
CA CYS A 255 14.04 -8.90 -7.08
C CYS A 255 15.42 -8.84 -7.73
N LYS A 256 15.70 -9.76 -8.67
CA LYS A 256 16.98 -9.76 -9.42
C LYS A 256 17.18 -8.45 -10.18
N ARG A 257 16.18 -8.06 -10.96
CA ARG A 257 16.16 -6.84 -11.78
C ARG A 257 16.39 -5.57 -10.96
N SER A 258 15.73 -5.45 -9.81
CA SER A 258 15.92 -4.30 -8.91
C SER A 258 17.34 -4.28 -8.33
N ALA A 259 17.81 -5.40 -7.80
CA ALA A 259 19.17 -5.49 -7.25
C ALA A 259 20.25 -5.17 -8.29
N GLU A 260 20.11 -5.65 -9.53
CA GLU A 260 21.02 -5.32 -10.64
C GLU A 260 20.96 -3.83 -10.99
N TYR A 261 19.78 -3.24 -11.05
CA TYR A 261 19.61 -1.82 -11.35
C TYR A 261 20.27 -0.92 -10.30
N GLN A 262 20.14 -1.26 -9.01
CA GLN A 262 20.66 -0.43 -7.92
C GLN A 262 22.20 -0.52 -7.75
N ARG A 263 22.89 -1.42 -8.47
CA ARG A 263 24.36 -1.55 -8.40
C ARG A 263 25.10 -0.40 -9.08
N SER A 264 24.48 0.28 -10.05
CA SER A 264 25.12 1.37 -10.79
C SER A 264 24.58 2.71 -10.35
N ASP A 265 25.48 3.57 -9.86
CA ASP A 265 25.15 4.96 -9.49
C ASP A 265 24.86 5.86 -10.70
N SER A 266 25.19 5.41 -11.91
CA SER A 266 24.83 6.09 -13.15
C SER A 266 23.36 5.94 -13.53
N ASN A 267 22.66 4.96 -12.95
CA ASN A 267 21.24 4.77 -13.22
C ASN A 267 20.42 5.90 -12.56
N PRO A 268 19.44 6.47 -13.25
CA PRO A 268 18.55 7.44 -12.62
C PRO A 268 17.80 6.79 -11.45
N PRO A 269 17.52 7.52 -10.36
CA PRO A 269 16.77 6.99 -9.22
C PRO A 269 15.47 6.32 -9.68
N LYS A 270 15.23 5.10 -9.21
CA LYS A 270 14.03 4.31 -9.56
C LYS A 270 13.54 3.48 -8.38
N LEU A 271 12.26 3.65 -8.05
CA LEU A 271 11.54 2.91 -7.03
C LEU A 271 10.94 1.64 -7.66
N PHE A 272 11.44 0.50 -7.23
CA PHE A 272 10.90 -0.81 -7.63
C PHE A 272 9.80 -1.22 -6.66
N LEU A 273 8.67 -1.68 -7.19
CA LEU A 273 7.52 -2.17 -6.42
C LEU A 273 7.22 -3.61 -6.83
N ASN A 274 7.39 -4.54 -5.91
CA ASN A 274 7.21 -5.97 -6.15
C ASN A 274 6.03 -6.50 -5.34
N PHE A 275 4.84 -6.58 -5.94
CA PHE A 275 3.68 -7.13 -5.26
C PHE A 275 3.79 -8.65 -5.23
N CYS A 276 3.93 -9.23 -4.05
CA CYS A 276 3.88 -10.68 -3.86
C CYS A 276 2.45 -11.19 -3.72
N SER A 277 1.53 -10.30 -3.34
CA SER A 277 0.09 -10.55 -3.29
C SER A 277 -0.46 -10.98 -4.65
N ALA A 278 -1.41 -11.90 -4.61
CA ALA A 278 -2.26 -12.27 -5.72
C ALA A 278 -3.56 -12.86 -5.16
N SER A 279 -4.60 -12.96 -5.98
CA SER A 279 -5.84 -13.60 -5.55
C SER A 279 -6.70 -14.08 -6.72
N ASN A 280 -7.66 -14.94 -6.37
CA ASN A 280 -8.87 -15.13 -7.15
C ASN A 280 -10.07 -15.05 -6.20
N PHE A 281 -11.04 -14.19 -6.51
CA PHE A 281 -12.20 -14.02 -5.66
C PHE A 281 -13.08 -15.28 -5.58
N PHE A 282 -13.23 -15.99 -6.70
CA PHE A 282 -14.14 -17.14 -6.83
C PHE A 282 -13.50 -18.48 -6.47
N ASN A 283 -12.17 -18.55 -6.36
CA ASN A 283 -11.45 -19.76 -6.02
C ASN A 283 -10.81 -19.64 -4.62
N GLN A 284 -11.36 -20.37 -3.65
CA GLN A 284 -10.91 -20.32 -2.25
C GLN A 284 -9.46 -20.79 -2.03
N ASP A 285 -8.96 -21.69 -2.90
CA ASP A 285 -7.56 -22.13 -2.87
C ASP A 285 -6.58 -21.04 -3.32
N LEU A 286 -7.12 -19.98 -3.94
CA LEU A 286 -6.40 -18.81 -4.41
C LEU A 286 -6.75 -17.56 -3.60
N TRP A 287 -7.29 -17.72 -2.39
CA TRP A 287 -7.45 -16.58 -1.49
C TRP A 287 -6.09 -16.11 -0.93
N PRO A 288 -5.98 -14.82 -0.54
CA PRO A 288 -4.72 -14.22 -0.13
C PRO A 288 -3.93 -15.01 0.93
N ASN A 289 -4.62 -15.61 1.91
CA ASN A 289 -3.97 -16.40 2.95
C ASN A 289 -3.33 -17.70 2.43
N LYS A 290 -3.96 -18.37 1.46
CA LYS A 290 -3.47 -19.60 0.83
C LYS A 290 -2.25 -19.32 -0.05
N ILE A 291 -2.31 -18.23 -0.81
CA ILE A 291 -1.18 -17.79 -1.64
C ILE A 291 0.02 -17.46 -0.75
N ASN A 292 -0.18 -16.73 0.34
CA ASN A 292 0.90 -16.47 1.30
C ASN A 292 1.52 -17.78 1.85
N ASP A 293 0.71 -18.78 2.20
CA ASP A 293 1.23 -20.07 2.69
C ASP A 293 2.08 -20.79 1.63
N ILE A 294 1.72 -20.68 0.35
CA ILE A 294 2.49 -21.26 -0.75
C ILE A 294 3.80 -20.49 -0.97
N LEU A 295 3.78 -19.15 -0.90
CA LEU A 295 5.01 -18.34 -0.97
C LEU A 295 5.98 -18.64 0.17
N VAL A 296 5.45 -18.95 1.36
CA VAL A 296 6.25 -19.37 2.53
C VAL A 296 6.90 -20.73 2.29
N LYS A 297 6.14 -21.71 1.79
CA LYS A 297 6.65 -23.05 1.45
C LYS A 297 7.70 -23.04 0.35
N ASN A 298 7.70 -22.03 -0.53
CA ASN A 298 8.65 -21.89 -1.63
C ASN A 298 9.87 -21.01 -1.30
N ASN A 299 10.11 -20.70 -0.02
CA ASN A 299 11.26 -19.91 0.46
C ASN A 299 11.51 -18.64 -0.36
N LEU A 300 10.45 -17.84 -0.58
CA LEU A 300 10.52 -16.62 -1.39
C LEU A 300 11.69 -15.70 -0.99
N SER A 301 12.05 -15.70 0.30
CA SER A 301 13.12 -14.85 0.83
C SER A 301 14.54 -15.18 0.38
N GLU A 302 14.77 -16.36 -0.20
CA GLU A 302 16.04 -16.68 -0.87
C GLU A 302 16.33 -15.71 -2.03
N SER A 303 15.28 -15.10 -2.59
CA SER A 303 15.42 -14.12 -3.67
C SER A 303 15.69 -12.69 -3.18
N PHE A 304 15.61 -12.47 -1.86
CA PHE A 304 15.83 -11.16 -1.28
C PHE A 304 17.32 -10.83 -1.18
N SER A 305 17.66 -9.61 -1.60
CA SER A 305 18.99 -9.03 -1.66
C SER A 305 18.92 -7.54 -1.35
N LYS A 306 20.07 -6.88 -1.19
CA LYS A 306 20.15 -5.42 -1.05
C LYS A 306 19.64 -4.76 -2.33
N GLY A 307 18.88 -3.67 -2.20
CA GLY A 307 18.40 -2.90 -3.35
C GLY A 307 17.19 -3.51 -4.05
N ASN A 308 16.38 -4.31 -3.36
CA ASN A 308 15.13 -4.83 -3.96
C ASN A 308 14.02 -3.79 -4.09
N GLY A 309 14.21 -2.56 -3.59
CA GLY A 309 13.13 -1.59 -3.50
C GLY A 309 12.08 -2.06 -2.51
N VAL A 310 10.81 -1.89 -2.85
CA VAL A 310 9.70 -2.31 -2.00
C VAL A 310 9.24 -3.70 -2.39
N VAL A 311 9.17 -4.62 -1.42
CA VAL A 311 8.55 -5.93 -1.56
C VAL A 311 7.26 -5.96 -0.74
N ILE A 312 6.12 -6.04 -1.42
CA ILE A 312 4.79 -5.87 -0.84
C ILE A 312 4.16 -7.24 -0.58
N LEU A 313 3.85 -7.52 0.69
CA LEU A 313 3.44 -8.83 1.21
C LEU A 313 2.01 -8.81 1.77
N ASP A 314 1.35 -9.97 1.76
CA ASP A 314 0.14 -10.25 2.54
C ASP A 314 0.49 -11.02 3.83
N TYR A 315 -0.33 -10.92 4.87
CA TYR A 315 -0.22 -11.68 6.14
C TYR A 315 1.16 -11.65 6.79
N VAL A 316 1.77 -10.46 6.88
CA VAL A 316 3.15 -10.30 7.37
C VAL A 316 3.36 -10.78 8.81
N GLY A 317 2.32 -10.85 9.65
CA GLY A 317 2.43 -11.31 11.04
C GLY A 317 2.39 -12.84 11.19
N LYS A 318 1.81 -13.57 10.22
CA LYS A 318 1.47 -15.00 10.34
C LYS A 318 2.68 -15.90 10.62
N ASN A 319 3.87 -15.52 10.16
CA ASN A 319 5.11 -16.27 10.35
C ASN A 319 6.13 -15.51 11.21
N ASN A 320 5.65 -14.91 12.31
CA ASN A 320 6.48 -14.11 13.23
C ASN A 320 7.35 -13.07 12.51
N TRP A 321 6.76 -12.42 11.50
CA TRP A 321 7.41 -11.37 10.72
C TRP A 321 8.66 -11.83 9.95
N LYS A 322 8.83 -13.13 9.67
CA LYS A 322 10.02 -13.71 9.01
C LYS A 322 10.47 -12.91 7.78
N TYR A 323 9.61 -12.74 6.79
CA TYR A 323 9.95 -12.05 5.55
C TYR A 323 10.21 -10.55 5.74
N VAL A 324 9.50 -9.90 6.66
CA VAL A 324 9.77 -8.50 7.01
C VAL A 324 11.18 -8.36 7.59
N LYS A 325 11.52 -9.20 8.57
CA LYS A 325 12.84 -9.20 9.23
C LYS A 325 13.96 -9.55 8.26
N GLU A 326 13.76 -10.57 7.42
CA GLU A 326 14.75 -10.99 6.42
C GLU A 326 15.00 -9.90 5.37
N LEU A 327 13.98 -9.18 4.92
CA LEU A 327 14.13 -8.03 4.02
C LEU A 327 14.87 -6.87 4.67
N VAL A 328 14.50 -6.49 5.90
CA VAL A 328 15.18 -5.43 6.66
C VAL A 328 16.68 -5.76 6.79
N ASN A 329 17.00 -7.01 7.13
CA ASN A 329 18.38 -7.45 7.31
C ASN A 329 19.22 -7.35 6.02
N LYS A 330 18.63 -7.29 4.82
CA LYS A 330 19.39 -7.11 3.55
C LYS A 330 20.02 -5.72 3.39
N ASN A 331 19.69 -4.77 4.27
CA ASN A 331 20.23 -3.42 4.20
C ASN A 331 21.58 -3.25 4.93
N PHE A 332 22.05 -4.28 5.65
CA PHE A 332 23.20 -4.27 6.55
C PHE A 332 24.14 -5.43 6.28
#